data_AF-A0A3M1NL67-F1
#
_entry.id   AF-A0A3M1NL67-F1
#
_cell.length_a   1.000
_cell.length_b   1.000
_cell.length_c   1.000
_cell.angle_alpha   90.00
_cell.angle_beta   90.00
_cell.angle_gamma   90.00
#
_symmetry.space_group_name_H-M   'P 1'
#
loop_
_entity.id
_entity.type
_entity.pdbx_description
1 polymer ?
#
loop_
_entity_poly.entity_id
_entity_poly.type
_entity_poly.pdbx_seq_one_letter_code
_entity_poly.pdbx_strand_id
1 'polypeptide(L)'
;SDPAGEDERAGQQRPSSSDEQAPTGEQNNEDSPDEGENAEAREKLAREQEQARRDMEALQEKLNELREQMQEVKHAPSQQMQQLQQQLQQKQLPQQMQQNAEQLRQNELQQARQGQQQLQQQLQQLQQQLQQMQENMQGQQMQMNMSGLRRALNDVLLLSEQQETLRARVRGLSADSPQLRELAQEQVALNEGLSVVTDSLHALAKTIPQMTRSVQQHAGEALREMSAATESLSDRVAQRASGHQKGAMTHLNELALLLSDLLNQMMNSMSGASGNMSMQQMIQQLQQMAGQQQQLNEQIQQLLNDLQGNRLSQDMEERLRQLAGQQEQIRNQLKEMSRNRQFQNEVLGDLNRIAEQMEETIRELQQQRVNRRTIERQQQILTRLLDATRSLQERGKEKRRESRSGEDVLRTSPEELTPEEKAEKLRRDLIRALESGYAPDYEELIKRYFELLQKQTEQAPR
;
A
#
# COMPACT_ATOMS: atom_id res chain seq x y z
N SER A 1 72.71 -16.56 -16.51
CA SER A 1 73.68 -15.69 -15.81
C SER A 1 72.91 -14.80 -14.88
N ASP A 2 73.21 -14.92 -13.59
CA ASP A 2 72.93 -13.92 -12.55
C ASP A 2 73.94 -12.74 -12.68
N PRO A 3 73.96 -11.67 -11.84
CA PRO A 3 73.41 -11.58 -10.47
C PRO A 3 72.75 -10.26 -9.99
N ALA A 4 72.27 -10.31 -8.74
CA ALA A 4 72.20 -9.26 -7.69
C ALA A 4 71.11 -8.17 -7.77
N GLY A 5 70.51 -7.71 -6.64
CA GLY A 5 70.63 -8.08 -5.20
C GLY A 5 69.24 -8.02 -4.50
N GLU A 6 68.96 -8.61 -3.32
CA GLU A 6 69.64 -8.62 -1.99
C GLU A 6 69.57 -7.26 -1.25
N ASP A 7 69.33 -7.12 0.06
CA ASP A 7 68.77 -7.95 1.19
C ASP A 7 67.90 -6.93 2.04
N GLU A 8 67.34 -7.06 3.26
CA GLU A 8 67.44 -7.96 4.41
C GLU A 8 66.06 -8.28 5.06
N ARG A 9 65.77 -9.58 5.25
CA ARG A 9 65.31 -10.22 6.54
C ARG A 9 63.98 -9.76 7.19
N ALA A 10 63.45 -10.36 8.26
CA ALA A 10 63.24 -11.76 8.73
C ALA A 10 62.30 -11.68 9.97
N GLY A 11 61.60 -12.72 10.48
CA GLY A 11 61.40 -14.11 10.07
C GLY A 11 60.89 -14.97 11.25
N GLN A 12 60.65 -16.28 11.00
CA GLN A 12 60.49 -17.37 12.00
C GLN A 12 59.11 -17.47 12.75
N GLN A 13 58.55 -18.65 13.08
CA GLN A 13 58.91 -20.03 12.70
C GLN A 13 57.71 -21.01 12.79
N ARG A 14 57.84 -22.15 12.09
CA ARG A 14 57.07 -23.43 12.23
C ARG A 14 57.98 -24.43 12.99
N PRO A 15 57.53 -25.59 13.55
CA PRO A 15 56.67 -26.58 12.87
C PRO A 15 55.75 -27.45 13.77
N SER A 16 55.27 -28.54 13.17
CA SER A 16 54.41 -29.61 13.70
C SER A 16 55.17 -30.73 14.42
N SER A 17 54.48 -31.47 15.29
CA SER A 17 54.81 -32.84 15.71
C SER A 17 53.54 -33.69 15.82
N SER A 18 53.66 -35.01 15.64
CA SER A 18 52.55 -35.96 15.71
C SER A 18 53.04 -37.31 16.22
N ASP A 19 52.62 -37.67 17.43
CA ASP A 19 52.80 -38.93 18.17
C ASP A 19 51.89 -38.80 19.42
N GLU A 20 51.34 -39.80 20.08
CA GLU A 20 51.01 -41.21 19.78
C GLU A 20 50.02 -41.66 20.90
N GLN A 21 49.61 -42.93 20.92
CA GLN A 21 48.96 -43.64 22.06
C GLN A 21 47.50 -43.29 22.41
N ALA A 22 46.71 -44.36 22.56
CA ALA A 22 45.40 -44.36 23.21
C ALA A 22 45.47 -45.17 24.51
N PRO A 23 44.68 -44.82 25.53
CA PRO A 23 44.29 -45.76 26.59
C PRO A 23 42.85 -46.26 26.38
N THR A 24 42.63 -47.55 26.64
CA THR A 24 41.30 -48.17 26.64
C THR A 24 40.64 -48.07 28.00
N GLY A 25 39.43 -47.47 28.05
CA GLY A 25 38.36 -47.83 28.98
C GLY A 25 38.55 -47.52 30.48
N GLU A 26 37.90 -46.45 30.93
CA GLU A 26 37.34 -46.35 32.28
C GLU A 26 35.84 -46.02 32.19
N GLN A 27 35.07 -46.50 33.16
CA GLN A 27 33.60 -46.40 33.15
C GLN A 27 33.14 -45.16 33.91
N ASN A 28 32.59 -44.17 33.20
CA ASN A 28 31.71 -43.17 33.81
C ASN A 28 30.29 -43.34 33.26
N ASN A 29 29.43 -43.95 34.07
CA ASN A 29 27.98 -43.80 33.94
C ASN A 29 27.61 -42.45 34.56
N GLU A 30 27.25 -41.46 33.75
CA GLU A 30 26.50 -40.28 34.22
C GLU A 30 25.69 -39.69 33.06
N ASP A 31 24.48 -39.21 33.38
CA ASP A 31 23.49 -38.57 32.49
C ASP A 31 23.16 -39.25 31.15
N SER A 32 22.35 -40.31 31.23
CA SER A 32 21.31 -40.55 30.22
C SER A 32 20.31 -39.38 30.26
N PRO A 33 20.11 -38.60 29.19
CA PRO A 33 19.03 -37.60 29.14
C PRO A 33 17.67 -38.33 29.14
N ASP A 34 16.72 -37.79 29.90
CA ASP A 34 15.47 -38.48 30.27
C ASP A 34 14.71 -39.05 29.04
N GLU A 35 14.51 -40.37 29.04
CA GLU A 35 13.74 -41.06 28.00
C GLU A 35 12.26 -40.63 28.00
N GLY A 36 11.74 -40.16 29.14
CA GLY A 36 10.39 -39.62 29.30
C GLY A 36 10.18 -38.31 28.54
N GLU A 37 11.00 -37.28 28.80
CA GLU A 37 10.93 -36.00 28.08
C GLU A 37 11.09 -36.19 26.57
N ASN A 38 11.98 -37.09 26.16
CA ASN A 38 12.24 -37.41 24.76
C ASN A 38 11.04 -38.13 24.11
N ALA A 39 10.29 -38.95 24.85
CA ALA A 39 9.07 -39.59 24.39
C ALA A 39 7.90 -38.60 24.25
N GLU A 40 7.69 -37.70 25.22
CA GLU A 40 6.63 -36.68 25.14
C GLU A 40 6.85 -35.72 23.95
N ALA A 41 8.09 -35.30 23.73
CA ALA A 41 8.46 -34.48 22.57
C ALA A 41 8.14 -35.16 21.22
N ARG A 42 8.36 -36.47 21.11
CA ARG A 42 8.06 -37.27 19.90
C ARG A 42 6.55 -37.45 19.68
N GLU A 43 5.78 -37.74 20.73
CA GLU A 43 4.32 -37.82 20.63
C GLU A 43 3.69 -36.44 20.29
N LYS A 44 4.27 -35.33 20.78
CA LYS A 44 3.87 -33.98 20.35
C LYS A 44 4.15 -33.75 18.86
N LEU A 45 5.35 -34.08 18.37
CA LEU A 45 5.68 -34.00 16.94
C LEU A 45 4.78 -34.90 16.07
N ALA A 46 4.46 -36.10 16.53
CA ALA A 46 3.54 -37.01 15.83
C ALA A 46 2.10 -36.44 15.78
N ARG A 47 1.64 -35.73 16.82
CA ARG A 47 0.35 -35.02 16.82
C ARG A 47 0.34 -33.82 15.90
N GLU A 48 1.44 -33.06 15.82
CA GLU A 48 1.59 -31.95 14.87
C GLU A 48 1.59 -32.47 13.42
N GLN A 49 2.24 -33.61 13.17
CA GLN A 49 2.25 -34.29 11.85
C GLN A 49 0.86 -34.85 11.47
N GLU A 50 0.10 -35.37 12.44
CA GLU A 50 -1.29 -35.82 12.29
C GLU A 50 -2.28 -34.65 12.07
N GLN A 51 -2.05 -33.48 12.68
CA GLN A 51 -2.86 -32.30 12.39
C GLN A 51 -2.59 -31.79 10.96
N ALA A 52 -1.32 -31.72 10.55
CA ALA A 52 -0.94 -31.36 9.18
C ALA A 52 -1.56 -32.30 8.13
N ARG A 53 -1.74 -33.59 8.46
CA ARG A 53 -2.48 -34.56 7.62
C ARG A 53 -3.94 -34.14 7.41
N ARG A 54 -4.65 -33.77 8.47
CA ARG A 54 -6.06 -33.33 8.41
C ARG A 54 -6.22 -32.02 7.66
N ASP A 55 -5.30 -31.09 7.85
CA ASP A 55 -5.27 -29.82 7.11
C ASP A 55 -5.02 -30.06 5.61
N MET A 56 -4.20 -31.06 5.27
CA MET A 56 -3.97 -31.52 3.89
C MET A 56 -5.18 -32.25 3.28
N GLU A 57 -5.91 -33.05 4.07
CA GLU A 57 -7.16 -33.72 3.66
C GLU A 57 -8.26 -32.66 3.37
N ALA A 58 -8.47 -31.71 4.29
CA ALA A 58 -9.41 -30.59 4.10
C ALA A 58 -9.03 -29.65 2.94
N LEU A 59 -7.74 -29.56 2.59
CA LEU A 59 -7.29 -28.87 1.37
C LEU A 59 -7.67 -29.65 0.11
N GLN A 60 -7.57 -30.99 0.11
CA GLN A 60 -8.03 -31.81 -1.02
C GLN A 60 -9.54 -31.70 -1.23
N GLU A 61 -10.34 -31.70 -0.16
CA GLU A 61 -11.79 -31.48 -0.22
C GLU A 61 -12.13 -30.14 -0.88
N LYS A 62 -11.55 -29.03 -0.40
CA LYS A 62 -11.77 -27.69 -0.97
C LYS A 62 -11.33 -27.57 -2.44
N LEU A 63 -10.30 -28.30 -2.86
CA LEU A 63 -9.89 -28.35 -4.26
C LEU A 63 -10.86 -29.17 -5.12
N ASN A 64 -11.53 -30.19 -4.55
CA ASN A 64 -12.60 -30.91 -5.23
C ASN A 64 -13.86 -30.02 -5.37
N GLU A 65 -14.26 -29.31 -4.33
CA GLU A 65 -15.38 -28.33 -4.36
C GLU A 65 -15.13 -27.23 -5.40
N LEU A 66 -13.94 -26.62 -5.38
CA LEU A 66 -13.56 -25.56 -6.34
C LEU A 66 -13.54 -26.08 -7.78
N ARG A 67 -13.14 -27.34 -8.00
CA ARG A 67 -13.20 -27.99 -9.32
C ARG A 67 -14.64 -28.15 -9.80
N GLU A 68 -15.58 -28.50 -8.92
CA GLU A 68 -16.99 -28.68 -9.29
C GLU A 68 -17.67 -27.34 -9.58
N GLN A 69 -17.43 -26.31 -8.77
CA GLN A 69 -17.84 -24.93 -9.07
C GLN A 69 -17.29 -24.44 -10.43
N MET A 70 -16.04 -24.81 -10.77
CA MET A 70 -15.46 -24.49 -12.09
C MET A 70 -16.05 -25.30 -13.25
N GLN A 71 -16.71 -26.44 -13.03
CA GLN A 71 -17.39 -27.18 -14.12
C GLN A 71 -18.71 -26.51 -14.54
N GLU A 72 -19.37 -25.78 -13.64
CA GLU A 72 -20.56 -24.99 -13.96
C GLU A 72 -20.20 -23.68 -14.73
N VAL A 73 -18.98 -23.17 -14.56
CA VAL A 73 -18.51 -21.93 -15.18
C VAL A 73 -17.93 -22.19 -16.57
N LYS A 74 -18.66 -21.77 -17.62
CA LYS A 74 -18.14 -21.75 -18.99
C LYS A 74 -16.80 -20.98 -19.06
N HIS A 75 -15.81 -21.61 -19.68
CA HIS A 75 -14.45 -21.10 -19.89
C HIS A 75 -13.53 -21.04 -18.65
N ALA A 76 -13.87 -21.71 -17.54
CA ALA A 76 -12.91 -21.91 -16.45
C ALA A 76 -11.67 -22.74 -16.89
N PRO A 77 -10.48 -22.53 -16.29
CA PRO A 77 -9.22 -23.20 -16.67
C PRO A 77 -9.12 -24.65 -16.16
N SER A 78 -10.06 -25.50 -16.60
CA SER A 78 -10.25 -26.88 -16.12
C SER A 78 -9.02 -27.78 -16.23
N GLN A 79 -8.20 -27.63 -17.29
CA GLN A 79 -7.02 -28.47 -17.52
C GLN A 79 -5.95 -28.35 -16.44
N GLN A 80 -5.64 -27.13 -15.96
CA GLN A 80 -4.63 -26.92 -14.92
C GLN A 80 -5.09 -27.49 -13.58
N MET A 81 -6.38 -27.34 -13.25
CA MET A 81 -6.97 -27.95 -12.05
C MET A 81 -6.98 -29.48 -12.13
N GLN A 82 -7.28 -30.05 -13.29
CA GLN A 82 -7.27 -31.50 -13.50
C GLN A 82 -5.86 -32.11 -13.37
N GLN A 83 -4.83 -31.40 -13.87
CA GLN A 83 -3.42 -31.78 -13.65
C GLN A 83 -3.02 -31.71 -12.18
N LEU A 84 -3.39 -30.64 -11.46
CA LEU A 84 -3.12 -30.49 -10.04
C LEU A 84 -3.78 -31.61 -9.20
N GLN A 85 -5.06 -31.92 -9.49
CA GLN A 85 -5.80 -33.00 -8.84
C GLN A 85 -5.13 -34.37 -9.06
N GLN A 86 -4.66 -34.66 -10.29
CA GLN A 86 -3.91 -35.88 -10.58
C GLN A 86 -2.57 -35.96 -9.83
N GLN A 87 -1.82 -34.86 -9.73
CA GLN A 87 -0.56 -34.82 -8.98
C GLN A 87 -0.79 -35.03 -7.47
N LEU A 88 -1.85 -34.42 -6.90
CA LEU A 88 -2.24 -34.62 -5.50
C LEU A 88 -2.62 -36.07 -5.19
N GLN A 89 -3.41 -36.69 -6.08
CA GLN A 89 -3.83 -38.10 -5.94
C GLN A 89 -2.65 -39.07 -6.10
N GLN A 90 -1.76 -38.86 -7.07
CA GLN A 90 -0.57 -39.70 -7.27
C GLN A 90 0.45 -39.60 -6.12
N LYS A 91 0.59 -38.42 -5.51
CA LYS A 91 1.55 -38.21 -4.41
C LYS A 91 1.10 -38.79 -3.07
N GLN A 92 -0.18 -39.10 -2.89
CA GLN A 92 -0.74 -39.71 -1.68
C GLN A 92 -0.30 -39.02 -0.37
N LEU A 93 -0.20 -37.68 -0.40
CA LEU A 93 0.38 -36.87 0.68
C LEU A 93 -0.16 -37.20 2.10
N PRO A 94 -1.47 -37.38 2.33
CA PRO A 94 -1.98 -37.76 3.65
C PRO A 94 -1.45 -39.11 4.17
N GLN A 95 -1.23 -40.08 3.27
CA GLN A 95 -0.70 -41.40 3.63
C GLN A 95 0.80 -41.33 3.96
N GLN A 96 1.57 -40.51 3.23
CA GLN A 96 2.96 -40.22 3.57
C GLN A 96 3.08 -39.49 4.93
N MET A 97 2.18 -38.55 5.23
CA MET A 97 2.12 -37.88 6.53
C MET A 97 1.75 -38.83 7.67
N GLN A 98 0.81 -39.75 7.46
CA GLN A 98 0.46 -40.78 8.45
C GLN A 98 1.65 -41.70 8.75
N GLN A 99 2.29 -42.26 7.71
CA GLN A 99 3.48 -43.10 7.88
C GLN A 99 4.59 -42.36 8.63
N ASN A 100 4.77 -41.06 8.37
CA ASN A 100 5.75 -40.26 9.09
C ASN A 100 5.42 -40.07 10.59
N ALA A 101 4.14 -39.85 10.93
CA ALA A 101 3.68 -39.80 12.31
C ALA A 101 3.84 -41.16 13.04
N GLU A 102 3.66 -42.27 12.32
CA GLU A 102 3.89 -43.62 12.82
C GLU A 102 5.40 -43.91 13.03
N GLN A 103 6.28 -43.42 12.14
CA GLN A 103 7.75 -43.49 12.30
C GLN A 103 8.24 -42.67 13.50
N LEU A 104 7.69 -41.47 13.72
CA LEU A 104 8.00 -40.65 14.91
C LEU A 104 7.66 -41.39 16.22
N ARG A 105 6.51 -42.09 16.25
CA ARG A 105 6.09 -42.91 17.40
C ARG A 105 6.92 -44.18 17.58
N GLN A 106 7.40 -44.78 16.49
CA GLN A 106 8.29 -45.95 16.52
C GLN A 106 9.77 -45.59 16.78
N ASN A 107 10.08 -44.34 17.11
CA ASN A 107 11.45 -43.83 17.33
C ASN A 107 12.37 -43.94 16.09
N GLU A 108 11.82 -44.02 14.88
CA GLU A 108 12.56 -44.08 13.62
C GLU A 108 13.00 -42.69 13.14
N LEU A 109 13.62 -41.90 14.04
CA LEU A 109 13.86 -40.46 13.88
C LEU A 109 14.60 -40.08 12.58
N GLN A 110 15.49 -40.94 12.06
CA GLN A 110 16.18 -40.69 10.80
C GLN A 110 15.24 -40.81 9.59
N GLN A 111 14.38 -41.84 9.55
CA GLN A 111 13.41 -42.02 8.47
C GLN A 111 12.34 -40.92 8.54
N ALA A 112 11.82 -40.65 9.75
CA ALA A 112 10.88 -39.57 9.98
C ALA A 112 11.42 -38.22 9.48
N ARG A 113 12.67 -37.87 9.80
CA ARG A 113 13.30 -36.61 9.35
C ARG A 113 13.46 -36.53 7.82
N GLN A 114 13.81 -37.64 7.15
CA GLN A 114 13.89 -37.68 5.68
C GLN A 114 12.50 -37.52 5.05
N GLY A 115 11.49 -38.21 5.58
CA GLY A 115 10.10 -38.08 5.15
C GLY A 115 9.56 -36.66 5.33
N GLN A 116 9.85 -35.99 6.45
CA GLN A 116 9.46 -34.59 6.67
C GLN A 116 10.11 -33.63 5.67
N GLN A 117 11.38 -33.84 5.31
CA GLN A 117 12.05 -33.03 4.29
C GLN A 117 11.40 -33.22 2.90
N GLN A 118 11.05 -34.46 2.53
CA GLN A 118 10.34 -34.73 1.28
C GLN A 118 8.91 -34.14 1.29
N LEU A 119 8.18 -34.28 2.39
CA LEU A 119 6.85 -33.67 2.59
C LEU A 119 6.91 -32.14 2.48
N GLN A 120 7.89 -31.50 3.14
CA GLN A 120 8.10 -30.05 3.07
C GLN A 120 8.34 -29.57 1.63
N GLN A 121 9.21 -30.24 0.87
CA GLN A 121 9.46 -29.90 -0.53
C GLN A 121 8.21 -30.06 -1.39
N GLN A 122 7.43 -31.12 -1.19
CA GLN A 122 6.18 -31.34 -1.92
C GLN A 122 5.09 -30.30 -1.57
N LEU A 123 5.00 -29.90 -0.30
CA LEU A 123 4.08 -28.84 0.14
C LEU A 123 4.49 -27.46 -0.39
N GLN A 124 5.79 -27.15 -0.47
CA GLN A 124 6.29 -25.92 -1.10
C GLN A 124 6.00 -25.88 -2.61
N GLN A 125 6.18 -27.00 -3.32
CA GLN A 125 5.79 -27.12 -4.73
C GLN A 125 4.28 -26.92 -4.91
N LEU A 126 3.46 -27.55 -4.06
CA LEU A 126 2.00 -27.40 -4.06
C LEU A 126 1.58 -25.94 -3.79
N GLN A 127 2.20 -25.27 -2.82
CA GLN A 127 1.96 -23.86 -2.53
C GLN A 127 2.25 -22.97 -3.75
N GLN A 128 3.38 -23.17 -4.41
CA GLN A 128 3.76 -22.42 -5.61
C GLN A 128 2.79 -22.66 -6.76
N GLN A 129 2.36 -23.92 -6.99
CA GLN A 129 1.35 -24.26 -8.00
C GLN A 129 -0.01 -23.61 -7.69
N LEU A 130 -0.46 -23.65 -6.43
CA LEU A 130 -1.72 -23.04 -6.00
C LEU A 130 -1.68 -21.51 -6.13
N GLN A 131 -0.58 -20.87 -5.74
CA GLN A 131 -0.40 -19.43 -5.90
C GLN A 131 -0.40 -19.05 -7.39
N GLN A 132 0.36 -19.75 -8.23
CA GLN A 132 0.40 -19.47 -9.67
C GLN A 132 -0.96 -19.73 -10.35
N MET A 133 -1.72 -20.74 -9.90
CA MET A 133 -3.10 -20.96 -10.35
C MET A 133 -4.02 -19.81 -9.92
N GLN A 134 -3.93 -19.36 -8.67
CA GLN A 134 -4.70 -18.24 -8.14
C GLN A 134 -4.39 -16.92 -8.89
N GLU A 135 -3.13 -16.64 -9.17
CA GLU A 135 -2.68 -15.47 -9.96
C GLU A 135 -3.21 -15.53 -11.40
N ASN A 136 -3.12 -16.70 -12.06
CA ASN A 136 -3.69 -16.90 -13.39
C ASN A 136 -5.21 -16.73 -13.43
N MET A 137 -5.93 -17.26 -12.45
CA MET A 137 -7.40 -17.11 -12.34
C MET A 137 -7.80 -15.65 -12.07
N GLN A 138 -7.07 -14.93 -11.23
CA GLN A 138 -7.28 -13.49 -11.02
C GLN A 138 -7.02 -12.69 -12.31
N GLY A 139 -5.96 -13.01 -13.05
CA GLY A 139 -5.67 -12.40 -14.35
C GLY A 139 -6.78 -12.64 -15.38
N GLN A 140 -7.28 -13.88 -15.50
CA GLN A 140 -8.40 -14.21 -16.39
C GLN A 140 -9.70 -13.49 -15.97
N GLN A 141 -10.03 -13.47 -14.67
CA GLN A 141 -11.19 -12.74 -14.17
C GLN A 141 -11.07 -11.23 -14.41
N MET A 142 -9.88 -10.66 -14.25
CA MET A 142 -9.60 -9.25 -14.55
C MET A 142 -9.77 -8.94 -16.05
N GLN A 143 -9.31 -9.83 -16.94
CA GLN A 143 -9.52 -9.69 -18.39
C GLN A 143 -11.00 -9.81 -18.79
N MET A 144 -11.74 -10.76 -18.22
CA MET A 144 -13.19 -10.89 -18.46
C MET A 144 -13.96 -9.66 -17.97
N ASN A 145 -13.67 -9.19 -16.75
CA ASN A 145 -14.22 -7.96 -16.19
C ASN A 145 -13.90 -6.74 -17.08
N MET A 146 -12.65 -6.59 -17.54
CA MET A 146 -12.25 -5.50 -18.44
C MET A 146 -12.96 -5.58 -19.80
N SER A 147 -13.18 -6.78 -20.34
CA SER A 147 -13.94 -6.97 -21.59
C SER A 147 -15.42 -6.58 -21.42
N GLY A 148 -16.03 -6.97 -20.30
CA GLY A 148 -17.40 -6.58 -19.95
C GLY A 148 -17.55 -5.07 -19.77
N LEU A 149 -16.64 -4.43 -19.03
CA LEU A 149 -16.61 -2.97 -18.86
C LEU A 149 -16.40 -2.23 -20.19
N ARG A 150 -15.54 -2.73 -21.10
CA ARG A 150 -15.36 -2.13 -22.44
C ARG A 150 -16.63 -2.19 -23.28
N ARG A 151 -17.37 -3.31 -23.21
CA ARG A 151 -18.66 -3.44 -23.88
C ARG A 151 -19.68 -2.45 -23.30
N ALA A 152 -19.89 -2.48 -21.99
CA ALA A 152 -20.83 -1.57 -21.33
C ALA A 152 -20.50 -0.09 -21.55
N LEU A 153 -19.22 0.30 -21.58
CA LEU A 153 -18.81 1.65 -21.94
C LEU A 153 -19.20 2.01 -23.39
N ASN A 154 -19.01 1.09 -24.34
CA ASN A 154 -19.42 1.31 -25.73
C ASN A 154 -20.95 1.42 -25.85
N ASP A 155 -21.70 0.56 -25.17
CA ASP A 155 -23.16 0.58 -25.15
C ASP A 155 -23.70 1.89 -24.53
N VAL A 156 -23.12 2.36 -23.41
CA VAL A 156 -23.50 3.64 -22.76
C VAL A 156 -23.20 4.84 -23.67
N LEU A 157 -22.05 4.85 -24.36
CA LEU A 157 -21.70 5.92 -25.30
C LEU A 157 -22.66 5.97 -26.49
N LEU A 158 -22.99 4.80 -27.07
CA LEU A 158 -23.98 4.67 -28.15
C LEU A 158 -25.37 5.13 -27.71
N LEU A 159 -25.82 4.75 -26.51
CA LEU A 159 -27.07 5.21 -25.92
C LEU A 159 -27.07 6.74 -25.71
N SER A 160 -25.95 7.34 -25.30
CA SER A 160 -25.83 8.79 -25.13
C SER A 160 -25.92 9.55 -26.47
N GLU A 161 -25.24 9.06 -27.52
CA GLU A 161 -25.30 9.61 -28.89
C GLU A 161 -26.72 9.52 -29.49
N GLN A 162 -27.38 8.37 -29.32
CA GLN A 162 -28.76 8.17 -29.76
C GLN A 162 -29.74 9.04 -28.96
N GLN A 163 -29.52 9.20 -27.65
CA GLN A 163 -30.32 10.07 -26.77
C GLN A 163 -30.17 11.55 -27.14
N GLU A 164 -28.97 12.00 -27.54
CA GLU A 164 -28.75 13.35 -28.06
C GLU A 164 -29.46 13.55 -29.41
N THR A 165 -29.33 12.60 -30.33
CA THR A 165 -29.93 12.65 -31.67
C THR A 165 -31.46 12.60 -31.62
N LEU A 166 -32.03 11.84 -30.69
CA LEU A 166 -33.47 11.84 -30.40
C LEU A 166 -33.92 13.19 -29.84
N ARG A 167 -33.20 13.72 -28.86
CA ARG A 167 -33.50 15.01 -28.23
C ARG A 167 -33.37 16.20 -29.19
N ALA A 168 -32.41 16.16 -30.11
CA ALA A 168 -32.24 17.19 -31.14
C ALA A 168 -33.48 17.28 -32.04
N ARG A 169 -34.07 16.13 -32.40
CA ARG A 169 -35.35 16.05 -33.13
C ARG A 169 -36.53 16.53 -32.29
N VAL A 170 -36.66 16.08 -31.03
CA VAL A 170 -37.76 16.46 -30.12
C VAL A 170 -37.82 17.96 -29.85
N ARG A 171 -36.67 18.60 -29.58
CA ARG A 171 -36.59 20.01 -29.12
C ARG A 171 -37.31 21.02 -30.03
N GLY A 172 -37.37 20.75 -31.34
CA GLY A 172 -37.96 21.66 -32.33
C GLY A 172 -39.46 21.50 -32.58
N LEU A 173 -40.12 20.53 -31.95
CA LEU A 173 -41.50 20.16 -32.29
C LEU A 173 -42.58 20.89 -31.46
N SER A 174 -43.71 21.17 -32.10
CA SER A 174 -44.97 21.55 -31.45
C SER A 174 -45.74 20.32 -30.96
N ALA A 175 -46.65 20.51 -30.00
CA ALA A 175 -47.46 19.43 -29.43
C ALA A 175 -48.38 18.74 -30.45
N ASP A 176 -48.71 19.43 -31.55
CA ASP A 176 -49.53 18.88 -32.64
C ASP A 176 -48.74 17.95 -33.58
N SER A 177 -47.41 17.95 -33.53
CA SER A 177 -46.57 17.18 -34.45
C SER A 177 -46.86 15.66 -34.36
N PRO A 178 -47.17 14.99 -35.49
CA PRO A 178 -47.45 13.55 -35.49
C PRO A 178 -46.21 12.72 -35.12
N GLN A 179 -45.00 13.25 -35.39
CA GLN A 179 -43.72 12.60 -35.13
C GLN A 179 -43.46 12.31 -33.65
N LEU A 180 -44.12 13.03 -32.73
CA LEU A 180 -43.94 12.81 -31.28
C LEU A 180 -44.27 11.38 -30.84
N ARG A 181 -45.18 10.68 -31.54
CA ARG A 181 -45.49 9.28 -31.26
C ARG A 181 -44.36 8.33 -31.67
N GLU A 182 -43.69 8.59 -32.78
CA GLU A 182 -42.58 7.78 -33.29
C GLU A 182 -41.34 8.02 -32.39
N LEU A 183 -41.06 9.27 -32.04
CA LEU A 183 -39.98 9.64 -31.13
C LEU A 183 -40.20 9.13 -29.70
N ALA A 184 -41.46 8.92 -29.27
CA ALA A 184 -41.77 8.24 -28.02
C ALA A 184 -41.41 6.74 -28.06
N GLN A 185 -41.64 6.05 -29.19
CA GLN A 185 -41.24 4.66 -29.36
C GLN A 185 -39.72 4.50 -29.41
N GLU A 186 -39.01 5.43 -30.06
CA GLU A 186 -37.55 5.50 -29.97
C GLU A 186 -37.07 5.72 -28.54
N GLN A 187 -37.74 6.59 -27.76
CA GLN A 187 -37.37 6.83 -26.36
C GLN A 187 -37.54 5.57 -25.47
N VAL A 188 -38.57 4.75 -25.73
CA VAL A 188 -38.75 3.44 -25.08
C VAL A 188 -37.62 2.49 -25.43
N ALA A 189 -37.24 2.37 -26.70
CA ALA A 189 -36.17 1.47 -27.13
C ALA A 189 -34.81 1.82 -26.50
N LEU A 190 -34.51 3.11 -26.30
CA LEU A 190 -33.32 3.53 -25.55
C LEU A 190 -33.40 3.17 -24.06
N ASN A 191 -34.59 3.26 -23.45
CA ASN A 191 -34.82 2.93 -22.04
C ASN A 191 -34.65 1.41 -21.80
N GLU A 192 -35.19 0.59 -22.70
CA GLU A 192 -34.98 -0.87 -22.73
C GLU A 192 -33.50 -1.23 -22.94
N GLY A 193 -32.81 -0.57 -23.89
CA GLY A 193 -31.38 -0.74 -24.11
C GLY A 193 -30.53 -0.43 -22.88
N LEU A 194 -30.82 0.68 -22.18
CA LEU A 194 -30.14 1.01 -20.93
C LEU A 194 -30.44 -0.01 -19.81
N SER A 195 -31.64 -0.62 -19.77
CA SER A 195 -31.94 -1.68 -18.81
C SER A 195 -31.02 -2.90 -19.01
N VAL A 196 -30.83 -3.35 -20.25
CA VAL A 196 -29.94 -4.49 -20.58
C VAL A 196 -28.47 -4.20 -20.22
N VAL A 197 -28.03 -2.95 -20.43
CA VAL A 197 -26.71 -2.49 -19.99
C VAL A 197 -26.61 -2.44 -18.46
N THR A 198 -27.68 -2.01 -17.78
CA THR A 198 -27.73 -1.95 -16.31
C THR A 198 -27.66 -3.34 -15.68
N ASP A 199 -28.34 -4.33 -16.23
CA ASP A 199 -28.24 -5.73 -15.79
C ASP A 199 -26.83 -6.30 -15.99
N SER A 200 -26.21 -6.00 -17.13
CA SER A 200 -24.82 -6.38 -17.45
C SER A 200 -23.83 -5.75 -16.48
N LEU A 201 -24.03 -4.47 -16.14
CA LEU A 201 -23.25 -3.76 -15.14
C LEU A 201 -23.50 -4.27 -13.71
N HIS A 202 -24.72 -4.72 -13.39
CA HIS A 202 -25.02 -5.33 -12.11
C HIS A 202 -24.36 -6.71 -11.94
N ALA A 203 -24.22 -7.49 -13.03
CA ALA A 203 -23.40 -8.70 -13.03
C ALA A 203 -21.92 -8.38 -12.76
N LEU A 204 -21.35 -7.37 -13.41
CA LEU A 204 -19.98 -6.90 -13.18
C LEU A 204 -19.77 -6.31 -11.77
N ALA A 205 -20.80 -5.69 -11.18
CA ALA A 205 -20.72 -5.16 -9.82
C ALA A 205 -20.52 -6.25 -8.74
N LYS A 206 -20.86 -7.52 -9.03
CA LYS A 206 -20.58 -8.67 -8.15
C LYS A 206 -19.09 -9.01 -8.11
N THR A 207 -18.35 -8.79 -9.20
CA THR A 207 -16.90 -9.03 -9.29
C THR A 207 -16.07 -7.76 -9.10
N ILE A 208 -16.70 -6.58 -9.09
CA ILE A 208 -16.06 -5.27 -8.86
C ILE A 208 -16.85 -4.48 -7.79
N PRO A 209 -16.76 -4.83 -6.49
CA PRO A 209 -17.62 -4.23 -5.45
C PRO A 209 -17.44 -2.72 -5.22
N GLN A 210 -16.31 -2.15 -5.68
CA GLN A 210 -16.07 -0.70 -5.63
C GLN A 210 -16.98 0.09 -6.59
N MET A 211 -17.52 -0.56 -7.62
CA MET A 211 -18.35 0.06 -8.66
C MET A 211 -19.82 0.24 -8.24
N THR A 212 -20.32 -0.63 -7.37
CA THR A 212 -21.76 -0.94 -7.21
C THR A 212 -22.63 0.29 -6.96
N ARG A 213 -22.28 1.16 -6.00
CA ARG A 213 -23.14 2.29 -5.60
C ARG A 213 -23.28 3.37 -6.68
N SER A 214 -22.17 3.80 -7.27
CA SER A 214 -22.18 4.88 -8.27
C SER A 214 -22.79 4.44 -9.60
N VAL A 215 -22.61 3.17 -9.99
CA VAL A 215 -23.33 2.59 -11.15
C VAL A 215 -24.82 2.50 -10.88
N GLN A 216 -25.26 1.96 -9.73
CA GLN A 216 -26.67 1.90 -9.38
C GLN A 216 -27.32 3.29 -9.34
N GLN A 217 -26.58 4.29 -8.84
CA GLN A 217 -27.02 5.68 -8.85
C GLN A 217 -27.21 6.19 -10.28
N HIS A 218 -26.16 6.27 -11.10
CA HIS A 218 -26.26 6.96 -12.41
C HIS A 218 -27.08 6.18 -13.44
N ALA A 219 -27.03 4.84 -13.45
CA ALA A 219 -27.92 4.06 -14.31
C ALA A 219 -29.40 4.22 -13.88
N GLY A 220 -29.69 4.21 -12.57
CA GLY A 220 -31.04 4.42 -12.04
C GLY A 220 -31.54 5.86 -12.16
N GLU A 221 -30.67 6.86 -12.17
CA GLU A 221 -30.99 8.26 -12.52
C GLU A 221 -31.30 8.41 -14.01
N ALA A 222 -30.46 7.85 -14.90
CA ALA A 222 -30.68 7.86 -16.33
C ALA A 222 -32.00 7.17 -16.73
N LEU A 223 -32.27 5.96 -16.22
CA LEU A 223 -33.55 5.23 -16.48
C LEU A 223 -34.78 6.04 -16.02
N ARG A 224 -34.70 6.75 -14.88
CA ARG A 224 -35.81 7.60 -14.40
C ARG A 224 -36.05 8.80 -15.31
N GLU A 225 -34.99 9.48 -15.74
CA GLU A 225 -35.09 10.60 -16.68
C GLU A 225 -35.58 10.14 -18.07
N MET A 226 -35.14 8.98 -18.58
CA MET A 226 -35.60 8.41 -19.85
C MET A 226 -37.08 7.97 -19.78
N SER A 227 -37.53 7.50 -18.61
CA SER A 227 -38.95 7.21 -18.35
C SER A 227 -39.80 8.49 -18.31
N ALA A 228 -39.35 9.54 -17.59
CA ALA A 228 -40.03 10.84 -17.54
C ALA A 228 -40.03 11.56 -18.90
N ALA A 229 -39.00 11.34 -19.73
CA ALA A 229 -38.99 11.77 -21.13
C ALA A 229 -40.05 11.02 -21.96
N THR A 230 -40.19 9.70 -21.78
CA THR A 230 -41.20 8.87 -22.47
C THR A 230 -42.62 9.33 -22.14
N GLU A 231 -42.90 9.57 -20.86
CA GLU A 231 -44.17 10.12 -20.38
C GLU A 231 -44.42 11.52 -20.99
N SER A 232 -43.42 12.41 -20.93
CA SER A 232 -43.52 13.76 -21.50
C SER A 232 -43.73 13.78 -23.03
N LEU A 233 -43.22 12.79 -23.77
CA LEU A 233 -43.47 12.63 -25.21
C LEU A 233 -44.89 12.09 -25.48
N SER A 234 -45.37 11.20 -24.63
CA SER A 234 -46.74 10.66 -24.69
C SER A 234 -47.79 11.75 -24.42
N ASP A 235 -47.51 12.62 -23.44
CA ASP A 235 -48.25 13.86 -23.14
C ASP A 235 -48.10 14.95 -24.22
N ARG A 236 -47.26 14.74 -25.24
CA ARG A 236 -46.89 15.70 -26.30
C ARG A 236 -46.16 16.97 -25.83
N VAL A 237 -45.63 16.99 -24.59
CA VAL A 237 -44.93 18.14 -24.01
C VAL A 237 -43.44 18.11 -24.40
N ALA A 238 -43.16 18.35 -25.67
CA ALA A 238 -41.82 18.24 -26.28
C ALA A 238 -40.70 19.01 -25.52
N GLN A 239 -41.00 20.18 -24.94
CA GLN A 239 -40.02 20.93 -24.15
C GLN A 239 -39.70 20.27 -22.80
N ARG A 240 -40.67 19.65 -22.13
CA ARG A 240 -40.46 18.88 -20.89
C ARG A 240 -39.67 17.61 -21.19
N ALA A 241 -40.00 16.92 -22.28
CA ALA A 241 -39.23 15.79 -22.79
C ALA A 241 -37.76 16.17 -23.05
N SER A 242 -37.49 17.23 -23.85
CA SER A 242 -36.13 17.74 -24.10
C SER A 242 -35.36 18.16 -22.83
N GLY A 243 -36.09 18.48 -21.75
CA GLY A 243 -35.56 18.66 -20.40
C GLY A 243 -35.08 17.34 -19.79
N HIS A 244 -35.96 16.36 -19.63
CA HIS A 244 -35.64 15.04 -19.08
C HIS A 244 -34.57 14.28 -19.90
N GLN A 245 -34.66 14.35 -21.22
CA GLN A 245 -33.63 13.83 -22.12
C GLN A 245 -32.24 14.49 -21.91
N LYS A 246 -32.17 15.70 -21.34
CA LYS A 246 -30.90 16.31 -20.90
C LYS A 246 -30.41 15.72 -19.57
N GLY A 247 -31.32 15.44 -18.64
CA GLY A 247 -31.02 14.70 -17.40
C GLY A 247 -30.39 13.35 -17.74
N ALA A 248 -31.07 12.55 -18.57
CA ALA A 248 -30.60 11.26 -19.05
C ALA A 248 -29.16 11.28 -19.58
N MET A 249 -28.85 12.19 -20.53
CA MET A 249 -27.49 12.33 -21.07
C MET A 249 -26.44 12.71 -20.01
N THR A 250 -26.81 13.47 -18.98
CA THR A 250 -25.88 13.79 -17.88
C THR A 250 -25.46 12.51 -17.17
N HIS A 251 -26.43 11.69 -16.77
CA HIS A 251 -26.17 10.45 -16.04
C HIS A 251 -25.54 9.35 -16.91
N LEU A 252 -25.86 9.29 -18.21
CA LEU A 252 -25.15 8.43 -19.17
C LEU A 252 -23.67 8.83 -19.31
N ASN A 253 -23.37 10.13 -19.33
CA ASN A 253 -21.99 10.62 -19.45
C ASN A 253 -21.19 10.41 -18.16
N GLU A 254 -21.77 10.62 -16.97
CA GLU A 254 -21.13 10.26 -15.69
C GLU A 254 -20.87 8.75 -15.59
N LEU A 255 -21.80 7.93 -16.08
CA LEU A 255 -21.63 6.48 -16.16
C LEU A 255 -20.48 6.10 -17.12
N ALA A 256 -20.37 6.74 -18.29
CA ALA A 256 -19.27 6.52 -19.22
C ALA A 256 -17.91 6.94 -18.63
N LEU A 257 -17.83 8.08 -17.93
CA LEU A 257 -16.63 8.53 -17.24
C LEU A 257 -16.19 7.52 -16.17
N LEU A 258 -17.12 7.05 -15.34
CA LEU A 258 -16.85 6.05 -14.31
C LEU A 258 -16.36 4.72 -14.89
N LEU A 259 -16.97 4.23 -15.97
CA LEU A 259 -16.55 2.99 -16.63
C LEU A 259 -15.16 3.14 -17.28
N SER A 260 -14.86 4.31 -17.84
CA SER A 260 -13.54 4.65 -18.35
C SER A 260 -12.47 4.66 -17.25
N ASP A 261 -12.72 5.33 -16.11
CA ASP A 261 -11.77 5.38 -15.00
C ASP A 261 -11.54 4.01 -14.33
N LEU A 262 -12.57 3.15 -14.26
CA LEU A 262 -12.41 1.76 -13.82
C LEU A 262 -11.57 0.93 -14.81
N LEU A 263 -11.81 1.08 -16.11
CA LEU A 263 -10.98 0.44 -17.15
C LEU A 263 -9.52 0.89 -17.06
N ASN A 264 -9.27 2.18 -16.82
CA ASN A 264 -7.92 2.72 -16.63
C ASN A 264 -7.27 2.17 -15.35
N GLN A 265 -7.99 2.14 -14.21
CA GLN A 265 -7.46 1.53 -12.98
C GLN A 265 -7.11 0.04 -13.16
N MET A 266 -7.95 -0.72 -13.87
CA MET A 266 -7.68 -2.13 -14.16
C MET A 266 -6.51 -2.31 -15.13
N MET A 267 -6.36 -1.46 -16.15
CA MET A 267 -5.24 -1.52 -17.08
C MET A 267 -3.91 -1.20 -16.37
N ASN A 268 -3.88 -0.18 -15.50
CA ASN A 268 -2.71 0.17 -14.69
C ASN A 268 -2.40 -0.88 -13.61
N SER A 269 -3.40 -1.64 -13.15
CA SER A 269 -3.19 -2.80 -12.28
C SER A 269 -2.57 -3.97 -13.04
N MET A 270 -3.04 -4.23 -14.27
CA MET A 270 -2.58 -5.32 -15.13
C MET A 270 -1.19 -5.08 -15.74
N SER A 271 -0.77 -3.83 -15.92
CA SER A 271 0.54 -3.48 -16.50
C SER A 271 1.74 -3.75 -15.59
N GLY A 272 1.51 -4.17 -14.33
CA GLY A 272 2.55 -4.38 -13.32
C GLY A 272 3.13 -3.09 -12.72
N ALA A 273 2.98 -1.93 -13.38
CA ALA A 273 3.49 -0.65 -12.92
C ALA A 273 2.90 -0.20 -11.56
N SER A 274 1.68 -0.62 -11.24
CA SER A 274 1.04 -0.38 -9.93
C SER A 274 1.25 -1.51 -8.91
N GLY A 275 2.09 -2.51 -9.19
CA GLY A 275 2.42 -3.59 -8.27
C GLY A 275 3.59 -3.25 -7.35
N ASN A 276 3.31 -2.74 -6.14
CA ASN A 276 4.31 -2.48 -5.10
C ASN A 276 5.53 -1.64 -5.55
N MET A 277 5.31 -0.46 -6.17
CA MET A 277 6.38 0.55 -6.21
C MET A 277 6.76 0.91 -4.78
N SER A 278 7.97 0.52 -4.37
CA SER A 278 8.52 0.85 -3.06
C SER A 278 8.69 2.36 -2.90
N MET A 279 8.68 2.85 -1.66
CA MET A 279 8.94 4.26 -1.37
C MET A 279 10.28 4.74 -1.97
N GLN A 280 11.28 3.85 -2.04
CA GLN A 280 12.58 4.14 -2.64
C GLN A 280 12.51 4.28 -4.18
N GLN A 281 11.71 3.48 -4.87
CA GLN A 281 11.44 3.65 -6.31
C GLN A 281 10.65 4.94 -6.58
N MET A 282 9.65 5.26 -5.75
CA MET A 282 8.90 6.52 -5.85
C MET A 282 9.81 7.75 -5.67
N ILE A 283 10.72 7.71 -4.70
CA ILE A 283 11.76 8.74 -4.50
C ILE A 283 12.64 8.88 -5.74
N GLN A 284 13.12 7.78 -6.32
CA GLN A 284 13.93 7.81 -7.54
C GLN A 284 13.16 8.40 -8.73
N GLN A 285 11.89 8.03 -8.91
CA GLN A 285 11.07 8.50 -10.02
C GLN A 285 10.69 9.98 -9.88
N LEU A 286 10.42 10.48 -8.67
CA LEU A 286 10.26 11.92 -8.41
C LEU A 286 11.56 12.70 -8.62
N GLN A 287 12.71 12.14 -8.24
CA GLN A 287 14.01 12.75 -8.48
C GLN A 287 14.33 12.80 -9.99
N GLN A 288 13.93 11.80 -10.77
CA GLN A 288 14.01 11.81 -12.24
C GLN A 288 13.06 12.87 -12.85
N MET A 289 11.81 12.94 -12.41
CA MET A 289 10.86 13.97 -12.85
C MET A 289 11.34 15.38 -12.50
N ALA A 290 11.95 15.60 -11.33
CA ALA A 290 12.58 16.87 -10.96
C ALA A 290 13.76 17.23 -11.88
N GLY A 291 14.60 16.26 -12.25
CA GLY A 291 15.68 16.46 -13.22
C GLY A 291 15.17 16.84 -14.62
N GLN A 292 14.16 16.12 -15.12
CA GLN A 292 13.50 16.44 -16.40
C GLN A 292 12.84 17.83 -16.36
N GLN A 293 12.17 18.16 -15.26
CA GLN A 293 11.57 19.47 -15.03
C GLN A 293 12.63 20.58 -15.03
N GLN A 294 13.79 20.37 -14.40
CA GLN A 294 14.88 21.36 -14.45
C GLN A 294 15.37 21.60 -15.89
N GLN A 295 15.62 20.55 -16.66
CA GLN A 295 16.04 20.67 -18.06
C GLN A 295 14.99 21.39 -18.93
N LEU A 296 13.70 21.14 -18.66
CA LEU A 296 12.58 21.79 -19.34
C LEU A 296 12.47 23.27 -18.94
N ASN A 297 12.69 23.60 -17.66
CA ASN A 297 12.76 24.97 -17.16
C ASN A 297 13.90 25.77 -17.84
N GLU A 298 15.09 25.16 -17.97
CA GLU A 298 16.24 25.75 -18.68
C GLU A 298 15.93 26.00 -20.16
N GLN A 299 15.27 25.06 -20.84
CA GLN A 299 14.86 25.23 -22.24
C GLN A 299 13.79 26.33 -22.42
N ILE A 300 12.80 26.43 -21.53
CA ILE A 300 11.83 27.54 -21.54
C ILE A 300 12.53 28.89 -21.25
N GLN A 301 13.53 28.92 -20.38
CA GLN A 301 14.26 30.15 -20.08
C GLN A 301 15.15 30.62 -21.24
N GLN A 302 15.82 29.70 -21.94
CA GLN A 302 16.49 30.00 -23.21
C GLN A 302 15.49 30.57 -24.23
N LEU A 303 14.36 29.88 -24.42
CA LEU A 303 13.31 30.28 -25.36
C LEU A 303 12.74 31.69 -25.07
N LEU A 304 12.59 32.07 -23.79
CA LEU A 304 12.12 33.42 -23.42
C LEU A 304 13.17 34.50 -23.72
N ASN A 305 14.46 34.20 -23.56
CA ASN A 305 15.54 35.11 -23.94
C ASN A 305 15.58 35.27 -25.48
N ASP A 306 15.44 34.17 -26.23
CA ASP A 306 15.37 34.17 -27.69
C ASP A 306 14.16 34.97 -28.21
N LEU A 307 13.00 34.82 -27.56
CA LEU A 307 11.79 35.62 -27.82
C LEU A 307 12.03 37.14 -27.66
N GLN A 308 12.87 37.53 -26.69
CA GLN A 308 13.24 38.92 -26.47
C GLN A 308 14.20 39.47 -27.54
N GLY A 309 14.85 38.59 -28.32
CA GLY A 309 15.68 38.90 -29.49
C GLY A 309 14.92 39.27 -30.76
N ASN A 310 13.58 39.21 -30.74
CA ASN A 310 12.67 39.78 -31.75
C ASN A 310 12.70 39.15 -33.16
N ARG A 311 12.31 37.87 -33.27
CA ARG A 311 11.50 37.32 -34.39
C ARG A 311 10.93 35.94 -34.06
N LEU A 312 9.61 35.80 -34.10
CA LEU A 312 8.93 34.51 -33.95
C LEU A 312 9.10 33.69 -35.24
N SER A 313 9.90 32.63 -35.18
CA SER A 313 10.12 31.70 -36.31
C SER A 313 9.14 30.52 -36.25
N GLN A 314 8.85 29.90 -37.40
CA GLN A 314 7.98 28.71 -37.48
C GLN A 314 8.56 27.52 -36.68
N ASP A 315 9.89 27.38 -36.73
CA ASP A 315 10.71 26.47 -35.91
C ASP A 315 10.49 26.64 -34.38
N MET A 316 10.15 27.87 -33.96
CA MET A 316 9.88 28.19 -32.56
C MET A 316 8.51 27.66 -32.08
N GLU A 317 7.52 27.57 -32.97
CA GLU A 317 6.24 26.95 -32.65
C GLU A 317 6.37 25.44 -32.49
N GLU A 318 7.16 24.78 -33.34
CA GLU A 318 7.44 23.34 -33.19
C GLU A 318 8.18 23.06 -31.87
N ARG A 319 9.17 23.89 -31.52
CA ARG A 319 9.87 23.81 -30.22
C ARG A 319 8.92 24.04 -29.02
N LEU A 320 7.96 24.96 -29.12
CA LEU A 320 6.90 25.15 -28.11
C LEU A 320 5.99 23.91 -27.97
N ARG A 321 5.58 23.30 -29.09
CA ARG A 321 4.77 22.07 -29.10
C ARG A 321 5.54 20.89 -28.50
N GLN A 322 6.83 20.76 -28.78
CA GLN A 322 7.71 19.74 -28.18
C GLN A 322 7.81 19.93 -26.65
N LEU A 323 8.04 21.16 -26.17
CA LEU A 323 8.08 21.46 -24.73
C LEU A 323 6.74 21.19 -24.04
N ALA A 324 5.61 21.50 -24.68
CA ALA A 324 4.29 21.16 -24.16
C ALA A 324 4.10 19.65 -24.04
N GLY A 325 4.54 18.87 -25.03
CA GLY A 325 4.50 17.40 -25.00
C GLY A 325 5.37 16.80 -23.89
N GLN A 326 6.59 17.31 -23.69
CA GLN A 326 7.45 16.90 -22.57
C GLN A 326 6.80 17.22 -21.21
N GLN A 327 6.23 18.43 -21.06
CA GLN A 327 5.57 18.82 -19.81
C GLN A 327 4.32 17.96 -19.54
N GLU A 328 3.60 17.55 -20.58
CA GLU A 328 2.44 16.65 -20.48
C GLU A 328 2.87 15.21 -20.12
N GLN A 329 4.00 14.71 -20.63
CA GLN A 329 4.57 13.43 -20.20
C GLN A 329 4.88 13.44 -18.70
N ILE A 330 5.56 14.47 -18.18
CA ILE A 330 5.85 14.61 -16.74
C ILE A 330 4.53 14.71 -15.94
N ARG A 331 3.57 15.53 -16.38
CA ARG A 331 2.25 15.66 -15.72
C ARG A 331 1.52 14.32 -15.64
N ASN A 332 1.59 13.50 -16.69
CA ASN A 332 0.88 12.24 -16.75
C ASN A 332 1.53 11.17 -15.84
N GLN A 333 2.87 11.11 -15.78
CA GLN A 333 3.60 10.30 -14.80
C GLN A 333 3.26 10.72 -13.35
N LEU A 334 3.15 12.03 -13.10
CA LEU A 334 2.78 12.56 -11.79
C LEU A 334 1.33 12.22 -11.40
N LYS A 335 0.38 12.30 -12.34
CA LYS A 335 -1.02 11.89 -12.16
C LYS A 335 -1.17 10.37 -11.99
N GLU A 336 -0.29 9.57 -12.58
CA GLU A 336 -0.23 8.12 -12.33
C GLU A 336 0.27 7.83 -10.90
N MET A 337 1.34 8.50 -10.48
CA MET A 337 1.88 8.37 -9.13
C MET A 337 0.88 8.83 -8.04
N SER A 338 0.16 9.94 -8.25
CA SER A 338 -0.83 10.45 -7.27
C SER A 338 -2.10 9.60 -7.19
N ARG A 339 -2.32 8.67 -8.13
CA ARG A 339 -3.41 7.67 -8.07
C ARG A 339 -3.10 6.49 -7.15
N ASN A 340 -1.85 6.29 -6.71
CA ASN A 340 -1.48 5.16 -5.86
C ASN A 340 -1.97 5.34 -4.40
N ARG A 341 -3.05 4.62 -4.05
CA ARG A 341 -3.79 4.78 -2.79
C ARG A 341 -3.04 4.35 -1.52
N GLN A 342 -1.88 3.68 -1.60
CA GLN A 342 -1.14 3.25 -0.40
C GLN A 342 -0.60 4.42 0.46
N PHE A 343 -0.54 5.64 -0.08
CA PHE A 343 0.12 6.79 0.58
C PHE A 343 -0.85 7.95 0.87
N GLN A 344 -1.92 7.66 1.63
CA GLN A 344 -2.86 8.67 2.12
C GLN A 344 -2.23 9.57 3.20
N ASN A 345 -1.57 10.67 2.80
CA ASN A 345 -1.63 11.98 3.46
C ASN A 345 -0.69 13.03 2.85
N GLU A 346 -1.23 14.24 2.68
CA GLU A 346 -0.55 15.53 2.40
C GLU A 346 0.24 15.60 1.09
N VAL A 347 1.29 14.78 0.93
CA VAL A 347 2.12 14.65 -0.28
C VAL A 347 1.25 14.43 -1.53
N LEU A 348 0.20 13.60 -1.43
CA LEU A 348 -0.74 13.33 -2.52
C LEU A 348 -1.51 14.58 -2.98
N GLY A 349 -1.77 15.52 -2.06
CA GLY A 349 -2.41 16.80 -2.37
C GLY A 349 -1.47 17.74 -3.10
N ASP A 350 -0.19 17.77 -2.74
CA ASP A 350 0.81 18.57 -3.44
C ASP A 350 1.15 17.99 -4.82
N LEU A 351 1.21 16.68 -5.01
CA LEU A 351 1.34 16.07 -6.35
C LEU A 351 0.20 16.50 -7.29
N ASN A 352 -1.04 16.55 -6.80
CA ASN A 352 -2.19 17.01 -7.61
C ASN A 352 -2.09 18.52 -7.93
N ARG A 353 -1.73 19.37 -6.95
CA ARG A 353 -1.49 20.82 -7.18
C ARG A 353 -0.36 21.08 -8.19
N ILE A 354 0.69 20.27 -8.16
CA ILE A 354 1.78 20.34 -9.16
C ILE A 354 1.22 19.99 -10.55
N ALA A 355 0.43 18.92 -10.67
CA ALA A 355 -0.16 18.51 -11.95
C ALA A 355 -1.13 19.55 -12.53
N GLU A 356 -1.83 20.31 -11.68
CA GLU A 356 -2.65 21.47 -12.07
C GLU A 356 -1.79 22.62 -12.60
N GLN A 357 -0.69 22.98 -11.91
CA GLN A 357 0.23 24.03 -12.37
C GLN A 357 0.93 23.64 -13.70
N MET A 358 1.30 22.37 -13.86
CA MET A 358 1.84 21.86 -15.13
C MET A 358 0.83 22.01 -16.27
N GLU A 359 -0.46 21.76 -16.01
CA GLU A 359 -1.52 21.93 -17.01
C GLU A 359 -1.73 23.40 -17.41
N GLU A 360 -1.60 24.33 -16.47
CA GLU A 360 -1.60 25.77 -16.77
C GLU A 360 -0.41 26.15 -17.68
N THR A 361 0.80 25.63 -17.42
CA THR A 361 1.95 25.84 -18.31
C THR A 361 1.79 25.18 -19.68
N ILE A 362 1.24 23.96 -19.77
CA ILE A 362 0.96 23.29 -21.06
C ILE A 362 0.03 24.16 -21.92
N ARG A 363 -1.01 24.74 -21.33
CA ARG A 363 -1.92 25.68 -22.01
C ARG A 363 -1.21 26.95 -22.46
N GLU A 364 -0.31 27.53 -21.65
CA GLU A 364 0.49 28.70 -22.04
C GLU A 364 1.48 28.41 -23.18
N LEU A 365 2.14 27.24 -23.17
CA LEU A 365 3.04 26.79 -24.23
C LEU A 365 2.28 26.59 -25.55
N GLN A 366 1.14 25.88 -25.51
CA GLN A 366 0.28 25.66 -26.68
C GLN A 366 -0.32 26.96 -27.23
N GLN A 367 -0.64 27.94 -26.37
CA GLN A 367 -1.15 29.25 -26.77
C GLN A 367 -0.05 30.26 -27.16
N GLN A 368 1.23 29.85 -27.17
CA GLN A 368 2.38 30.72 -27.46
C GLN A 368 2.51 31.92 -26.49
N ARG A 369 2.00 31.79 -25.26
CA ARG A 369 1.89 32.84 -24.23
C ARG A 369 2.97 32.75 -23.14
N VAL A 370 4.10 32.11 -23.46
CA VAL A 370 5.26 31.97 -22.55
C VAL A 370 5.74 33.35 -22.11
N ASN A 371 5.82 33.55 -20.80
CA ASN A 371 6.23 34.81 -20.21
C ASN A 371 6.96 34.56 -18.87
N ARG A 372 7.38 35.62 -18.19
CA ARG A 372 8.11 35.51 -16.92
C ARG A 372 7.34 34.74 -15.83
N ARG A 373 6.00 34.85 -15.78
CA ARG A 373 5.17 34.07 -14.84
C ARG A 373 5.18 32.58 -15.17
N THR A 374 5.30 32.21 -16.44
CA THR A 374 5.50 30.81 -16.85
C THR A 374 6.77 30.27 -16.20
N ILE A 375 7.91 30.97 -16.31
CA ILE A 375 9.17 30.56 -15.67
C ILE A 375 9.03 30.50 -14.14
N GLU A 376 8.36 31.47 -13.52
CA GLU A 376 8.15 31.50 -12.07
C GLU A 376 7.26 30.32 -11.60
N ARG A 377 6.21 29.95 -12.36
CA ARG A 377 5.39 28.74 -12.11
C ARG A 377 6.21 27.45 -12.29
N GLN A 378 7.04 27.39 -13.33
CA GLN A 378 7.92 26.27 -13.63
C GLN A 378 8.99 26.04 -12.55
N GLN A 379 9.50 27.11 -11.94
CA GLN A 379 10.37 27.04 -10.76
C GLN A 379 9.61 26.54 -9.53
N GLN A 380 8.37 27.02 -9.27
CA GLN A 380 7.54 26.50 -8.17
C GLN A 380 7.22 25.01 -8.31
N ILE A 381 6.94 24.54 -9.53
CA ILE A 381 6.74 23.13 -9.85
C ILE A 381 7.99 22.31 -9.47
N LEU A 382 9.18 22.76 -9.87
CA LEU A 382 10.45 22.10 -9.54
C LEU A 382 10.69 22.05 -8.01
N THR A 383 10.51 23.17 -7.30
CA THR A 383 10.65 23.21 -5.84
C THR A 383 9.71 22.22 -5.16
N ARG A 384 8.43 22.20 -5.54
CA ARG A 384 7.43 21.29 -4.96
C ARG A 384 7.72 19.80 -5.25
N LEU A 385 8.28 19.47 -6.41
CA LEU A 385 8.76 18.10 -6.71
C LEU A 385 9.93 17.70 -5.80
N LEU A 386 10.87 18.60 -5.54
CA LEU A 386 12.00 18.38 -4.64
C LEU A 386 11.54 18.26 -3.18
N ASP A 387 10.60 19.09 -2.73
CA ASP A 387 10.00 19.02 -1.40
C ASP A 387 9.22 17.71 -1.18
N ALA A 388 8.44 17.27 -2.18
CA ALA A 388 7.77 15.97 -2.15
C ALA A 388 8.76 14.80 -2.07
N THR A 389 9.84 14.85 -2.87
CA THR A 389 10.94 13.87 -2.83
C THR A 389 11.58 13.80 -1.45
N ARG A 390 11.86 14.97 -0.85
CA ARG A 390 12.44 15.10 0.49
C ARG A 390 11.51 14.58 1.59
N SER A 391 10.21 14.92 1.53
CA SER A 391 9.20 14.44 2.48
C SER A 391 9.11 12.91 2.50
N LEU A 392 9.19 12.27 1.32
CA LEU A 392 9.27 10.81 1.23
C LEU A 392 10.61 10.26 1.77
N GLN A 393 11.75 10.89 1.50
CA GLN A 393 13.04 10.50 2.08
C GLN A 393 13.09 10.64 3.62
N GLU A 394 12.42 11.63 4.18
CA GLU A 394 12.33 11.82 5.64
C GLU A 394 11.34 10.84 6.29
N ARG A 395 10.26 10.46 5.60
CA ARG A 395 9.33 9.38 6.02
C ARG A 395 9.95 7.97 5.90
N GLY A 396 10.80 7.74 4.90
CA GLY A 396 11.45 6.45 4.65
C GLY A 396 12.56 6.08 5.64
N LYS A 397 12.97 7.01 6.50
CA LYS A 397 13.90 6.73 7.61
C LYS A 397 13.11 6.16 8.79
N GLU A 398 13.28 4.88 9.05
CA GLU A 398 12.74 4.26 10.27
C GLU A 398 13.15 5.08 11.50
N LYS A 399 12.18 5.57 12.28
CA LYS A 399 12.42 5.95 13.68
C LYS A 399 12.62 4.67 14.50
N ARG A 400 13.76 4.00 14.31
CA ARG A 400 14.19 2.91 15.17
C ARG A 400 14.21 3.45 16.60
N ARG A 401 13.44 2.82 17.47
CA ARG A 401 13.52 3.08 18.91
C ARG A 401 14.87 2.56 19.37
N GLU A 402 15.87 3.43 19.41
CA GLU A 402 17.11 3.19 20.15
C GLU A 402 16.77 3.10 21.64
N SER A 403 16.33 1.90 22.04
CA SER A 403 16.20 1.55 23.43
C SER A 403 17.61 1.37 23.97
N ARG A 404 18.19 2.45 24.49
CA ARG A 404 19.16 2.28 25.58
C ARG A 404 18.46 1.42 26.63
N SER A 405 19.01 0.25 26.93
CA SER A 405 18.64 -0.48 28.13
C SER A 405 18.80 0.48 29.31
N GLY A 406 17.91 0.40 30.29
CA GLY A 406 18.10 1.15 31.52
C GLY A 406 19.39 0.68 32.18
N GLU A 407 20.40 1.53 32.22
CA GLU A 407 21.50 1.36 33.16
C GLU A 407 20.88 1.47 34.57
N ASP A 408 21.18 0.52 35.45
CA ASP A 408 20.79 0.59 36.85
C ASP A 408 21.59 1.72 37.52
N VAL A 409 21.09 2.95 37.37
CA VAL A 409 21.59 4.12 38.07
C VAL A 409 21.25 3.91 39.54
N LEU A 410 22.21 3.33 40.27
CA LEU A 410 22.24 3.24 41.73
C LEU A 410 22.00 4.63 42.31
N ARG A 411 20.73 4.91 42.63
CA ARG A 411 20.32 6.12 43.33
C ARG A 411 20.72 5.99 44.79
N THR A 412 21.97 6.31 45.07
CA THR A 412 22.41 6.65 46.42
C THR A 412 21.47 7.74 46.95
N SER A 413 20.76 7.46 48.05
CA SER A 413 20.09 8.51 48.81
C SER A 413 21.11 9.58 49.18
N PRO A 414 20.73 10.88 49.24
CA PRO A 414 21.63 11.91 49.74
C PRO A 414 22.24 11.50 51.08
N GLU A 415 23.53 11.78 51.26
CA GLU A 415 24.23 11.45 52.50
C GLU A 415 23.55 12.09 53.71
N GLU A 416 23.70 11.47 54.88
CA GLU A 416 23.16 12.05 56.11
C GLU A 416 23.76 13.44 56.33
N LEU A 417 22.88 14.44 56.53
CA LEU A 417 23.27 15.81 56.85
C LEU A 417 24.38 15.83 57.90
N THR A 418 25.43 16.59 57.63
CA THR A 418 26.56 16.73 58.55
C THR A 418 26.12 17.34 59.88
N PRO A 419 26.90 17.18 60.98
CA PRO A 419 26.57 17.82 62.25
C PRO A 419 26.39 19.34 62.15
N GLU A 420 27.14 19.99 61.25
CA GLU A 420 27.04 21.44 61.00
C GLU A 420 25.73 21.82 60.31
N GLU A 421 25.30 21.08 59.28
CA GLU A 421 24.00 21.29 58.62
C GLU A 421 22.82 20.96 59.54
N LYS A 422 22.96 19.90 60.37
CA LYS A 422 21.97 19.55 61.41
C LYS A 422 21.82 20.71 62.41
N ALA A 423 22.92 21.34 62.85
CA ALA A 423 22.90 22.51 63.73
C ALA A 423 22.37 23.78 63.03
N GLU A 424 22.72 24.03 61.77
CA GLU A 424 22.24 25.19 61.01
C GLU A 424 20.73 25.10 60.69
N LYS A 425 20.22 23.89 60.45
CA LYS A 425 18.78 23.64 60.38
C LYS A 425 18.10 23.92 61.73
N LEU A 426 18.65 23.38 62.83
CA LEU A 426 18.12 23.58 64.18
C LEU A 426 18.03 25.08 64.56
N ARG A 427 19.04 25.88 64.17
CA ARG A 427 19.00 27.35 64.32
C ARG A 427 17.90 28.02 63.50
N ARG A 428 17.69 27.61 62.24
CA ARG A 428 16.62 28.14 61.38
C ARG A 428 15.23 27.79 61.92
N ASP A 429 15.05 26.57 62.45
CA ASP A 429 13.78 26.16 63.05
C ASP A 429 13.53 26.85 64.41
N LEU A 430 14.56 27.16 65.21
CA LEU A 430 14.45 28.03 66.40
C LEU A 430 14.06 29.47 66.04
N ILE A 431 14.69 30.08 65.03
CA ILE A 431 14.35 31.44 64.58
C ILE A 431 12.87 31.50 64.17
N ARG A 432 12.41 30.55 63.34
CA ARG A 432 10.99 30.46 62.94
C ARG A 432 10.06 30.28 64.14
N ALA A 433 10.45 29.50 65.16
CA ALA A 433 9.66 29.31 66.36
C ALA A 433 9.51 30.61 67.16
N LEU A 434 10.56 31.44 67.25
CA LEU A 434 10.50 32.74 67.94
C LEU A 434 9.73 33.79 67.12
N GLU A 435 9.88 33.79 65.79
CA GLU A 435 9.09 34.63 64.87
C GLU A 435 7.59 34.28 64.88
N SER A 436 7.19 33.14 65.45
CA SER A 436 5.79 32.71 65.55
C SER A 436 4.97 33.40 66.66
N GLY A 437 5.57 34.32 67.43
CA GLY A 437 4.82 35.24 68.31
C GLY A 437 4.27 34.63 69.60
N TYR A 438 5.00 33.70 70.22
CA TYR A 438 4.64 33.14 71.53
C TYR A 438 4.79 34.17 72.66
N ALA A 439 4.09 33.95 73.78
CA ALA A 439 4.27 34.79 74.97
C ALA A 439 5.66 34.56 75.63
N PRO A 440 6.25 35.55 76.33
CA PRO A 440 7.65 35.51 76.76
C PRO A 440 8.05 34.25 77.54
N ASP A 441 7.20 33.81 78.48
CA ASP A 441 7.40 32.62 79.31
C ASP A 441 7.58 31.35 78.46
N TYR A 442 6.89 31.27 77.30
CA TYR A 442 7.02 30.18 76.35
C TYR A 442 8.23 30.35 75.42
N GLU A 443 8.64 31.59 75.08
CA GLU A 443 9.89 31.80 74.35
C GLU A 443 11.11 31.29 75.13
N GLU A 444 11.18 31.50 76.45
CA GLU A 444 12.27 30.96 77.27
C GLU A 444 12.28 29.44 77.29
N LEU A 445 11.11 28.80 77.39
CA LEU A 445 10.97 27.35 77.30
C LEU A 445 11.40 26.82 75.91
N ILE A 446 11.04 27.52 74.83
CA ILE A 446 11.46 27.19 73.46
C ILE A 446 12.98 27.31 73.32
N LYS A 447 13.59 28.45 73.70
CA LYS A 447 15.04 28.66 73.67
C LYS A 447 15.78 27.55 74.42
N ARG A 448 15.33 27.22 75.63
CA ARG A 448 15.90 26.18 76.49
C ARG A 448 15.72 24.76 75.93
N TYR A 449 14.61 24.48 75.25
CA TYR A 449 14.38 23.21 74.56
C TYR A 449 15.33 23.03 73.37
N PHE A 450 15.48 24.06 72.54
CA PHE A 450 16.40 24.02 71.39
C PHE A 450 17.88 23.98 71.83
N GLU A 451 18.27 24.62 72.94
CA GLU A 451 19.61 24.42 73.53
C GLU A 451 19.89 22.96 73.93
N LEU A 452 18.90 22.28 74.52
CA LEU A 452 19.05 20.88 74.92
C LEU A 452 19.14 19.95 73.70
N LEU A 453 18.38 20.23 72.64
CA LEU A 453 18.51 19.54 71.35
C LEU A 453 19.88 19.77 70.70
N GLN A 454 20.44 20.99 70.76
CA GLN A 454 21.77 21.26 70.23
C GLN A 454 22.83 20.47 71.02
N LYS A 455 22.76 20.49 72.36
CA LYS A 455 23.68 19.72 73.21
C LYS A 455 23.58 18.20 72.99
N GLN A 456 22.39 17.66 72.67
CA GLN A 456 22.23 16.25 72.29
C GLN A 456 22.80 15.94 70.90
N THR A 457 22.68 16.84 69.93
CA THR A 457 23.24 16.64 68.58
C THR A 457 24.76 16.84 68.53
N GLU A 458 25.33 17.65 69.43
CA GLU A 458 26.79 17.78 69.64
C GLU A 458 27.40 16.59 70.42
N GLN A 459 26.59 15.81 71.16
CA GLN A 459 27.05 14.67 71.96
C GLN A 459 26.83 13.29 71.30
N ALA A 460 26.23 13.25 70.11
CA ALA A 460 26.15 12.02 69.34
C ALA A 460 27.55 11.57 68.88
N PRO A 461 27.95 10.30 69.09
CA PRO A 461 29.21 9.79 68.54
C PRO A 461 29.16 9.80 67.01
N ARG A 462 30.33 10.00 66.40
CA ARG A 462 30.54 9.95 64.94
C ARG A 462 30.44 8.53 64.39
#